data_AF-S2K9H5-F1
#
_entry.id   AF-S2K9H5-F1
#
_cell.length_a   1.000
_cell.length_b   1.000
_cell.length_c   1.000
_cell.angle_alpha   90.00
_cell.angle_beta   90.00
_cell.angle_gamma   90.00
#
_symmetry.space_group_name_H-M   'P 1'
#
loop_
_entity.id
_entity.type
_entity.pdbx_description
1 polymer ?
#
loop_
_entity_poly.entity_id
_entity_poly.type
_entity_poly.pdbx_seq_one_letter_code
_entity_poly.pdbx_strand_id
1 'polypeptide(L)'
;MTPSSSCTNSNVPMPLRSYIEIVMKKSRMDTGTLLTSLCYARRLKLKLFNTSKGSMECTRHRIFLATLIIATKYIHDSAIKNKYWIDYSLQLFSGSEINLMEKQLLQLLDYKLEISSHDFELLVNDVVQLHFQHKLQQYQCPTPNAEPCQWYPDKQNYRDSAYQSGPSSQSSFYSVTTPVSTSHTLNPYKPSPPTLHQ
;
A
#
# COMPACT_ATOMS: atom_id res chain seq x y z
N MET A 1 -41.57 -2.72 25.74
CA MET A 1 -41.21 -1.68 24.75
C MET A 1 -39.70 -1.70 24.59
N THR A 2 -39.19 -2.04 23.42
CA THR A 2 -37.75 -2.01 23.11
C THR A 2 -37.39 -0.65 22.49
N PRO A 3 -36.28 0.00 22.89
CA PRO A 3 -35.86 1.24 22.26
C PRO A 3 -35.24 0.94 20.89
N SER A 4 -35.96 1.31 19.83
CA SER A 4 -35.42 1.41 18.47
C SER A 4 -34.22 2.35 18.46
N SER A 5 -33.01 1.80 18.29
CA SER A 5 -31.79 2.60 18.25
C SER A 5 -31.68 3.31 16.91
N SER A 6 -31.74 4.63 16.98
CA SER A 6 -31.87 5.57 15.87
C SER A 6 -30.72 5.55 14.87
N CYS A 7 -31.09 5.76 13.60
CA CYS A 7 -30.17 6.12 12.53
C CYS A 7 -29.45 7.44 12.83
N THR A 8 -28.12 7.43 12.84
CA THR A 8 -27.29 8.63 13.01
C THR A 8 -27.07 9.32 11.67
N ASN A 9 -27.82 10.41 11.43
CA ASN A 9 -27.54 11.33 10.33
C ASN A 9 -26.17 12.00 10.53
N SER A 10 -25.16 11.51 9.83
CA SER A 10 -23.91 12.24 9.57
C SER A 10 -23.60 12.13 8.08
N ASN A 11 -23.57 13.28 7.40
CA ASN A 11 -23.67 13.38 5.93
C ASN A 11 -22.37 13.02 5.16
N VAL A 12 -21.48 12.26 5.80
CA VAL A 12 -20.17 11.86 5.24
C VAL A 12 -20.10 10.34 5.29
N PRO A 13 -20.08 9.63 4.14
CA PRO A 13 -19.83 8.21 4.10
C PRO A 13 -18.51 7.87 4.81
N MET A 14 -18.46 6.70 5.46
CA MET A 14 -17.24 6.16 6.08
C MET A 14 -16.04 6.26 5.11
N PRO A 15 -14.81 6.52 5.59
CA PRO A 15 -13.63 6.50 4.74
C PRO A 15 -13.52 5.18 3.95
N LEU A 16 -13.33 5.29 2.63
CA LEU A 16 -13.37 4.15 1.70
C LEU A 16 -12.48 2.98 2.13
N ARG A 17 -11.31 3.27 2.71
CA ARG A 17 -10.39 2.25 3.22
C ARG A 17 -11.04 1.40 4.33
N SER A 18 -11.62 2.04 5.34
CA SER A 18 -12.31 1.35 6.45
C SER A 18 -13.54 0.58 5.96
N TYR A 19 -14.25 1.13 4.98
CA TYR A 19 -15.35 0.43 4.32
C TYR A 19 -14.87 -0.86 3.62
N ILE A 20 -13.81 -0.80 2.82
CA ILE A 20 -13.19 -1.96 2.17
C ILE A 20 -12.77 -3.01 3.21
N GLU A 21 -12.05 -2.61 4.27
CA GLU A 21 -11.59 -3.51 5.34
C GLU A 21 -12.76 -4.25 6.02
N ILE A 22 -13.87 -3.55 6.30
CA ILE A 22 -15.07 -4.14 6.90
C ILE A 22 -15.79 -5.08 5.91
N VAL A 23 -16.03 -4.64 4.67
CA VAL A 23 -16.72 -5.45 3.65
C VAL A 23 -15.95 -6.74 3.37
N MET A 24 -14.62 -6.67 3.23
CA MET A 24 -13.76 -7.85 3.04
C MET A 24 -13.81 -8.79 4.25
N LYS A 25 -13.75 -8.25 5.48
CA LYS A 25 -13.85 -9.05 6.70
C LYS A 25 -15.21 -9.74 6.87
N LYS A 26 -16.32 -9.07 6.52
CA LYS A 26 -17.68 -9.65 6.60
C LYS A 26 -17.94 -10.68 5.50
N SER A 27 -17.48 -10.43 4.27
CA SER A 27 -17.65 -11.34 3.13
C SER A 27 -16.67 -12.51 3.11
N ARG A 28 -15.55 -12.43 3.86
CA ARG A 28 -14.48 -13.45 3.92
C ARG A 28 -13.82 -13.74 2.55
N MET A 29 -13.75 -12.73 1.70
CA MET A 29 -13.14 -12.85 0.37
C MET A 29 -11.62 -12.99 0.45
N ASP A 30 -11.08 -13.83 -0.43
CA ASP A 30 -9.66 -14.06 -0.59
C ASP A 30 -8.99 -12.97 -1.46
N THR A 31 -7.66 -13.02 -1.52
CA THR A 31 -6.88 -12.04 -2.28
C THR A 31 -7.10 -12.13 -3.79
N GLY A 32 -7.36 -13.34 -4.33
CA GLY A 32 -7.68 -13.54 -5.75
C GLY A 32 -9.01 -12.90 -6.14
N THR A 33 -10.04 -13.03 -5.30
CA THR A 33 -11.32 -12.32 -5.50
C THR A 33 -11.14 -10.80 -5.43
N LEU A 34 -10.31 -10.29 -4.50
CA LEU A 34 -10.00 -8.86 -4.42
C LEU A 34 -9.26 -8.36 -5.68
N LEU A 35 -8.22 -9.07 -6.15
CA LEU A 35 -7.49 -8.72 -7.36
C LEU A 35 -8.39 -8.72 -8.61
N THR A 36 -9.29 -9.70 -8.71
CA THR A 36 -10.31 -9.77 -9.77
C THR A 36 -11.25 -8.56 -9.74
N SER A 37 -11.70 -8.14 -8.54
CA SER A 37 -12.50 -6.92 -8.40
C SER A 37 -11.74 -5.66 -8.84
N LEU A 38 -10.42 -5.60 -8.61
CA LEU A 38 -9.56 -4.50 -9.06
C LEU A 38 -9.36 -4.52 -10.58
N CYS A 39 -9.30 -5.68 -11.23
CA CYS A 39 -9.28 -5.79 -12.70
C CYS A 39 -10.55 -5.17 -13.30
N TYR A 40 -11.72 -5.48 -12.74
CA TYR A 40 -13.00 -4.88 -13.17
C TYR A 40 -13.05 -3.37 -12.90
N ALA A 41 -12.54 -2.90 -11.75
CA ALA A 41 -12.44 -1.48 -11.45
C ALA A 41 -11.50 -0.73 -12.43
N ARG A 42 -10.38 -1.34 -12.82
CA ARG A 42 -9.46 -0.83 -13.86
C ARG A 42 -10.17 -0.67 -15.21
N ARG A 43 -10.84 -1.73 -15.67
CA ARG A 43 -11.60 -1.72 -16.94
C ARG A 43 -12.74 -0.69 -16.93
N LEU A 44 -13.44 -0.56 -15.80
CA LEU A 44 -14.46 0.47 -15.61
C LEU A 44 -13.87 1.89 -15.66
N LYS A 45 -12.74 2.15 -14.99
CA LYS A 45 -12.05 3.46 -15.02
C LYS A 45 -11.71 3.89 -16.45
N LEU A 46 -11.24 2.97 -17.29
CA LEU A 46 -10.93 3.22 -18.70
C LEU A 46 -12.17 3.63 -19.51
N LYS A 47 -13.32 2.97 -19.28
CA LYS A 47 -14.58 3.33 -19.95
C LYS A 47 -15.18 4.64 -19.45
N LEU A 48 -15.11 4.91 -18.14
CA LEU A 48 -15.69 6.12 -17.53
C LEU A 48 -14.89 7.40 -17.80
N PHE A 49 -13.58 7.30 -18.13
CA PHE A 49 -12.74 8.43 -18.51
C PHE A 49 -13.33 9.27 -19.65
N ASN A 50 -14.11 8.63 -20.54
CA ASN A 50 -14.74 9.27 -21.69
C ASN A 50 -16.05 10.00 -21.37
N THR A 51 -16.63 9.86 -20.16
CA THR A 51 -18.06 10.16 -19.93
C THR A 51 -18.36 11.38 -19.06
N SER A 52 -17.62 11.67 -17.97
CA SER A 52 -17.91 12.88 -17.16
C SER A 52 -16.83 13.27 -16.13
N LYS A 53 -16.73 14.59 -15.89
CA LYS A 53 -15.91 15.19 -14.82
C LYS A 53 -16.70 15.23 -13.50
N GLY A 54 -16.16 14.63 -12.44
CA GLY A 54 -16.66 14.75 -11.07
C GLY A 54 -16.91 13.42 -10.37
N SER A 55 -16.13 13.10 -9.33
CA SER A 55 -16.31 11.91 -8.50
C SER A 55 -16.90 12.27 -7.14
N MET A 56 -18.11 11.81 -6.85
CA MET A 56 -18.65 11.83 -5.48
C MET A 56 -18.03 10.71 -4.64
N GLU A 57 -17.86 10.93 -3.34
CA GLU A 57 -17.30 9.93 -2.41
C GLU A 57 -18.09 8.62 -2.37
N CYS A 58 -19.42 8.71 -2.48
CA CYS A 58 -20.29 7.53 -2.56
C CYS A 58 -20.06 6.72 -3.85
N THR A 59 -19.65 7.36 -4.96
CA THR A 59 -19.36 6.65 -6.23
C THR A 59 -18.25 5.61 -6.07
N ARG A 60 -17.21 5.91 -5.27
CA ARG A 60 -16.11 4.96 -5.02
C ARG A 60 -16.57 3.72 -4.24
N HIS A 61 -17.47 3.92 -3.28
CA HIS A 61 -18.10 2.84 -2.51
C HIS A 61 -18.95 1.93 -3.40
N ARG A 62 -19.78 2.53 -4.27
CA ARG A 62 -20.62 1.82 -5.24
C ARG A 62 -19.78 1.01 -6.23
N ILE A 63 -18.73 1.60 -6.80
CA ILE A 63 -17.81 0.92 -7.73
C ILE A 63 -17.17 -0.29 -7.05
N PHE A 64 -16.56 -0.12 -5.87
CA PHE A 64 -15.90 -1.21 -5.16
C PHE A 64 -16.88 -2.36 -4.86
N LEU A 65 -18.05 -2.06 -4.27
CA LEU A 65 -19.04 -3.08 -3.94
C LEU A 65 -19.54 -3.83 -5.19
N ALA A 66 -19.85 -3.11 -6.27
CA ALA A 66 -20.29 -3.71 -7.52
C ALA A 66 -19.21 -4.65 -8.09
N THR A 67 -17.95 -4.21 -8.15
CA THR A 67 -16.85 -5.02 -8.68
C THR A 67 -16.57 -6.25 -7.82
N LEU A 68 -16.71 -6.16 -6.50
CA LEU A 68 -16.54 -7.28 -5.59
C LEU A 68 -17.68 -8.30 -5.71
N ILE A 69 -18.93 -7.84 -5.87
CA ILE A 69 -20.08 -8.73 -6.12
C ILE A 69 -19.88 -9.53 -7.42
N ILE A 70 -19.49 -8.87 -8.51
CA ILE A 70 -19.25 -9.54 -9.80
C ILE A 70 -18.06 -10.50 -9.71
N ALA A 71 -16.95 -10.11 -9.08
CA ALA A 71 -15.81 -11.02 -8.85
C ALA A 71 -16.23 -12.25 -8.04
N THR A 72 -17.01 -12.06 -6.97
CA THR A 72 -17.54 -13.16 -6.16
C THR A 72 -18.40 -14.11 -6.99
N LYS A 73 -19.31 -13.58 -7.81
CA LYS A 73 -20.22 -14.38 -8.65
C LYS A 73 -19.54 -15.08 -9.83
N TYR A 74 -18.38 -14.60 -10.23
CA TYR A 74 -17.61 -15.18 -11.32
C TYR A 74 -16.66 -16.29 -10.87
N ILE A 75 -16.06 -16.15 -9.68
CA ILE A 75 -15.05 -17.10 -9.15
C ILE A 75 -15.68 -18.27 -8.39
N HIS A 76 -16.75 -18.02 -7.62
CA HIS A 76 -17.26 -18.99 -6.65
C HIS A 76 -18.55 -19.66 -7.12
N ASP A 77 -18.54 -21.00 -7.24
CA ASP A 77 -19.71 -21.83 -7.62
C ASP A 77 -20.93 -21.57 -6.73
N SER A 78 -20.70 -21.22 -5.45
CA SER A 78 -21.73 -20.90 -4.46
C SER A 78 -21.64 -19.45 -3.98
N ALA A 79 -21.81 -18.51 -4.90
CA ALA A 79 -21.70 -17.08 -4.63
C ALA A 79 -22.77 -16.52 -3.67
N ILE A 80 -22.38 -15.48 -2.93
CA ILE A 80 -23.22 -14.78 -1.94
C ILE A 80 -24.37 -14.04 -2.65
N LYS A 81 -25.61 -14.36 -2.25
CA LYS A 81 -26.84 -13.72 -2.77
C LYS A 81 -26.91 -12.23 -2.37
N ASN A 82 -27.39 -11.37 -3.27
CA ASN A 82 -27.47 -9.91 -3.11
C ASN A 82 -28.09 -9.42 -1.80
N LYS A 83 -29.06 -10.16 -1.24
CA LYS A 83 -29.68 -9.83 0.05
C LYS A 83 -28.69 -9.76 1.23
N TYR A 84 -27.59 -10.53 1.20
CA TYR A 84 -26.58 -10.52 2.25
C TYR A 84 -25.59 -9.35 2.11
N TRP A 85 -25.35 -8.88 0.89
CA TRP A 85 -24.50 -7.73 0.62
C TRP A 85 -25.05 -6.42 1.21
N ILE A 86 -26.35 -6.34 1.52
CA ILE A 86 -26.97 -5.23 2.27
C ILE A 86 -26.33 -5.12 3.67
N ASP A 87 -26.22 -6.23 4.41
CA ASP A 87 -25.58 -6.24 5.72
C ASP A 87 -24.06 -6.05 5.61
N TYR A 88 -23.42 -6.67 4.62
CA TYR A 88 -21.96 -6.56 4.46
C TYR A 88 -21.51 -5.15 4.09
N SER A 89 -22.34 -4.41 3.34
CA SER A 89 -22.16 -2.99 3.02
C SER A 89 -22.62 -2.03 4.12
N LEU A 90 -22.83 -2.51 5.36
CA LEU A 90 -23.27 -1.69 6.51
C LEU A 90 -24.60 -0.97 6.28
N GLN A 91 -25.51 -1.57 5.50
CA GLN A 91 -26.80 -0.99 5.12
C GLN A 91 -26.67 0.34 4.32
N LEU A 92 -25.49 0.65 3.79
CA LEU A 92 -25.25 1.84 2.96
C LEU A 92 -26.06 1.83 1.66
N PHE A 93 -26.46 0.64 1.19
CA PHE A 93 -27.25 0.46 -0.03
C PHE A 93 -28.40 -0.51 0.19
N SER A 94 -29.57 -0.16 -0.34
CA SER A 94 -30.74 -1.04 -0.39
C SER A 94 -30.54 -2.22 -1.35
N GLY A 95 -31.32 -3.29 -1.18
CA GLY A 95 -31.26 -4.46 -2.06
C GLY A 95 -31.56 -4.14 -3.54
N SER A 96 -32.45 -3.18 -3.81
CA SER A 96 -32.73 -2.68 -5.15
C SER A 96 -31.54 -1.93 -5.75
N GLU A 97 -30.84 -1.09 -4.97
CA GLU A 97 -29.60 -0.45 -5.42
C GLU A 97 -28.49 -1.46 -5.69
N ILE A 98 -28.33 -2.47 -4.84
CA ILE A 98 -27.32 -3.53 -5.05
C ILE A 98 -27.62 -4.29 -6.35
N ASN A 99 -28.88 -4.66 -6.60
CA ASN A 99 -29.31 -5.28 -7.85
C ASN A 99 -29.08 -4.35 -9.07
N LEU A 100 -29.25 -3.04 -8.91
CA LEU A 100 -29.04 -2.06 -9.98
C LEU A 100 -27.54 -1.89 -10.28
N MET A 101 -26.71 -1.72 -9.25
CA MET A 101 -25.25 -1.58 -9.37
C MET A 101 -24.62 -2.81 -10.04
N GLU A 102 -25.10 -4.01 -9.71
CA GLU A 102 -24.67 -5.24 -10.38
C GLU A 102 -24.99 -5.22 -11.88
N LYS A 103 -26.24 -4.93 -12.25
CA LYS A 103 -26.70 -4.86 -13.65
C LYS A 103 -25.93 -3.79 -14.44
N GLN A 104 -25.78 -2.61 -13.86
CA GLN A 104 -25.04 -1.50 -14.47
C GLN A 104 -23.58 -1.86 -14.71
N LEU A 105 -22.91 -2.51 -13.75
CA LEU A 105 -21.52 -2.93 -13.95
C LEU A 105 -21.38 -4.02 -15.02
N LEU A 106 -22.28 -5.00 -15.06
CA LEU A 106 -22.29 -6.03 -16.11
C LEU A 106 -22.45 -5.42 -17.52
N GLN A 107 -23.38 -4.47 -17.66
CA GLN A 107 -23.56 -3.70 -18.90
C GLN A 107 -22.29 -2.90 -19.25
N LEU A 108 -21.68 -2.21 -18.27
CA LEU A 108 -20.44 -1.46 -18.49
C LEU A 108 -19.23 -2.35 -18.81
N LEU A 109 -19.23 -3.63 -18.42
CA LEU A 109 -18.19 -4.61 -18.79
C LEU A 109 -18.51 -5.38 -20.09
N ASP A 110 -19.62 -5.07 -20.77
CA ASP A 110 -20.18 -5.81 -21.91
C ASP A 110 -20.35 -7.32 -21.63
N TYR A 111 -20.59 -7.70 -20.36
CA TYR A 111 -20.59 -9.09 -19.85
C TYR A 111 -19.28 -9.88 -20.09
N LYS A 112 -18.21 -9.25 -20.58
CA LYS A 112 -16.89 -9.88 -20.78
C LYS A 112 -16.16 -9.98 -19.44
N LEU A 113 -16.43 -11.01 -18.64
CA LEU A 113 -15.84 -11.17 -17.30
C LEU A 113 -14.47 -11.86 -17.29
N GLU A 114 -14.07 -12.48 -18.39
CA GLU A 114 -12.72 -13.02 -18.55
C GLU A 114 -11.65 -11.94 -18.34
N ILE A 115 -10.56 -12.32 -17.66
CA ILE A 115 -9.38 -11.48 -17.42
C ILE A 115 -8.23 -12.15 -18.17
N SER A 116 -7.70 -11.47 -19.18
CA SER A 116 -6.53 -11.96 -19.90
C SER A 116 -5.27 -11.87 -19.01
N SER A 117 -4.27 -12.71 -19.26
CA SER A 117 -2.96 -12.60 -18.58
C SER A 117 -2.38 -11.19 -18.70
N HIS A 118 -2.55 -10.55 -19.87
CA HIS A 118 -2.11 -9.19 -20.11
C HIS A 118 -2.85 -8.15 -19.24
N ASP A 119 -4.18 -8.25 -19.11
CA ASP A 119 -4.95 -7.36 -18.22
C ASP A 119 -4.53 -7.51 -16.75
N PHE A 120 -4.21 -8.74 -16.33
CA PHE A 120 -3.73 -9.03 -14.99
C PHE A 120 -2.32 -8.49 -14.75
N GLU A 121 -1.38 -8.69 -15.68
CA GLU A 121 -0.04 -8.10 -15.65
C GLU A 121 -0.10 -6.58 -15.58
N LEU A 122 -0.97 -5.94 -16.38
CA LEU A 122 -1.19 -4.50 -16.34
C LEU A 122 -1.72 -4.03 -14.99
N LEU A 123 -2.62 -4.78 -14.33
CA LEU A 123 -3.05 -4.46 -12.96
C LEU A 123 -1.89 -4.59 -11.95
N VAL A 124 -1.15 -5.70 -11.99
CA VAL A 124 -0.05 -5.95 -11.04
C VAL A 124 1.01 -4.87 -11.15
N ASN A 125 1.38 -4.48 -12.37
CA ASN A 125 2.32 -3.39 -12.62
C ASN A 125 1.80 -2.05 -12.09
N ASP A 126 0.52 -1.70 -12.30
CA ASP A 126 -0.14 -0.51 -11.70
C ASP A 126 -0.01 -0.51 -10.18
N VAL A 127 -0.32 -1.64 -9.52
CA VAL A 127 -0.32 -1.77 -8.05
C VAL A 127 1.11 -1.68 -7.47
N VAL A 128 2.08 -2.34 -8.10
CA VAL A 128 3.50 -2.28 -7.70
C VAL A 128 4.05 -0.86 -7.85
N GLN A 129 3.76 -0.21 -8.98
CA GLN A 129 4.19 1.17 -9.24
C GLN A 129 3.59 2.16 -8.22
N LEU A 130 2.29 2.05 -7.91
CA LEU A 130 1.63 2.87 -6.90
C LEU A 130 2.19 2.62 -5.49
N HIS A 131 2.50 1.37 -5.14
CA HIS A 131 3.13 1.05 -3.85
C HIS A 131 4.50 1.70 -3.71
N PHE A 132 5.33 1.62 -4.77
CA PHE A 132 6.66 2.23 -4.79
C PHE A 132 6.60 3.76 -4.70
N GLN A 133 5.68 4.39 -5.43
CA GLN A 133 5.45 5.84 -5.34
C GLN A 133 5.06 6.29 -3.92
N HIS A 134 4.12 5.58 -3.27
CA HIS A 134 3.71 5.90 -1.91
C HIS A 134 4.84 5.67 -0.90
N LYS A 135 5.64 4.60 -1.07
CA LYS A 135 6.87 4.36 -0.28
C LYS A 135 7.84 5.55 -0.39
N LEU A 136 8.13 6.02 -1.60
CA LEU A 136 9.04 7.16 -1.82
C LEU A 136 8.55 8.45 -1.17
N GLN A 137 7.24 8.74 -1.24
CA GLN A 137 6.65 9.92 -0.61
C GLN A 137 6.82 9.91 0.92
N GLN A 138 6.84 8.75 1.57
CA GLN A 138 7.12 8.64 3.01
C GLN A 138 8.58 8.94 3.39
N TYR A 139 9.50 8.97 2.42
CA TYR A 139 10.91 9.34 2.62
C TYR A 139 11.23 10.80 2.20
N GLN A 140 10.26 11.56 1.70
CA GLN A 140 10.49 12.98 1.38
C GLN A 140 10.39 13.85 2.63
N CYS A 141 11.54 14.38 3.06
CA CYS A 141 11.63 15.31 4.19
C CYS A 141 10.78 16.57 3.94
N PRO A 142 9.95 17.00 4.91
CA PRO A 142 9.21 18.25 4.78
C PRO A 142 10.12 19.43 5.13
N THR A 143 10.73 20.08 4.13
CA THR A 143 11.23 21.46 4.28
C THR A 143 11.48 22.16 2.94
N PRO A 144 10.95 23.38 2.77
CA PRO A 144 11.57 24.42 1.94
C PRO A 144 12.60 25.26 2.72
N ASN A 145 12.59 25.19 4.06
CA ASN A 145 13.34 26.07 4.97
C ASN A 145 14.25 25.31 5.96
N ALA A 146 14.79 24.15 5.57
CA ALA A 146 15.85 23.53 6.37
C ALA A 146 17.16 24.28 6.08
N GLU A 147 17.65 25.01 7.08
CA GLU A 147 19.07 25.35 7.18
C GLU A 147 19.90 24.09 6.87
N PRO A 148 20.94 24.16 6.01
CA PRO A 148 21.68 22.98 5.60
C PRO A 148 22.23 22.25 6.83
N CYS A 149 21.80 21.00 7.04
CA CYS A 149 22.28 20.19 8.16
C CYS A 149 23.81 20.06 8.07
N GLN A 150 24.54 20.78 8.94
CA GLN A 150 26.00 20.69 9.03
C GLN A 150 26.40 19.30 9.54
N TRP A 151 26.53 18.35 8.61
CA TRP A 151 27.00 16.99 8.86
C TRP A 151 28.51 16.88 9.10
N TYR A 152 29.21 18.02 9.15
CA TYR A 152 30.63 18.08 9.51
C TYR A 152 30.76 18.68 10.91
N PRO A 153 31.46 18.00 11.84
CA PRO A 153 31.79 18.60 13.12
C PRO A 153 32.67 19.84 12.91
N ASP A 154 32.45 20.87 13.71
CA ASP A 154 33.21 22.11 13.62
C ASP A 154 34.72 21.84 13.79
N LYS A 155 35.51 22.40 12.86
CA LYS A 155 36.96 22.14 12.77
C LYS A 155 37.75 22.66 13.98
N GLN A 156 37.15 23.52 14.78
CA GLN A 156 37.78 24.09 15.97
C GLN A 156 38.07 23.03 17.04
N ASN A 157 37.13 22.12 17.32
CA ASN A 157 37.24 21.17 18.44
C ASN A 157 38.12 19.94 18.14
N TYR A 158 38.41 19.63 16.87
CA TYR A 158 39.25 18.47 16.53
C TYR A 158 40.74 18.69 16.87
N ARG A 159 41.16 19.95 17.03
CA ARG A 159 42.58 20.29 17.23
C ARG A 159 43.09 19.96 18.63
N ASP A 160 42.23 20.08 19.65
CA ASP A 160 42.65 19.93 21.05
C ASP A 160 42.61 18.47 21.52
N SER A 161 41.71 17.64 20.97
CA SER A 161 41.59 16.22 21.34
C SER A 161 42.73 15.33 20.84
N ALA A 162 43.52 15.78 19.86
CA ALA A 162 44.55 14.97 19.21
C ALA A 162 45.90 14.91 19.95
N TYR A 163 46.13 15.77 20.96
CA TYR A 163 47.45 15.94 21.59
C TYR A 163 47.52 15.52 23.08
N GLN A 164 46.43 15.04 23.68
CA GLN A 164 46.37 14.73 25.13
C GLN A 164 46.57 13.25 25.50
N SER A 165 46.88 12.37 24.54
CA SER A 165 47.04 10.91 24.76
C SER A 165 48.39 10.38 24.27
N GLY A 166 49.50 10.97 24.78
CA GLY A 166 50.83 10.37 24.69
C GLY A 166 51.03 9.30 25.78
N PRO A 167 51.38 8.04 25.45
CA PRO A 167 51.67 7.03 26.47
C PRO A 167 53.06 7.22 27.09
N SER A 168 53.15 7.17 28.41
CA SER A 168 54.40 7.13 29.16
C SER A 168 55.11 5.79 28.92
N SER A 169 56.40 5.83 28.59
CA SER A 169 57.20 4.63 28.37
C SER A 169 57.45 3.84 29.66
N GLN A 170 57.31 2.50 29.59
CA GLN A 170 58.17 1.59 30.35
C GLN A 170 58.23 0.20 29.68
N SER A 171 59.27 -0.56 30.02
CA SER A 171 59.88 -1.56 29.13
C SER A 171 59.65 -3.02 29.54
N SER A 172 60.08 -3.91 28.64
CA SER A 172 60.66 -5.25 28.90
C SER A 172 59.78 -6.49 28.65
N PHE A 173 60.21 -7.29 27.65
CA PHE A 173 60.20 -8.77 27.46
C PHE A 173 58.93 -9.58 27.89
N TYR A 174 58.48 -10.64 27.21
CA TYR A 174 59.19 -11.81 26.62
C TYR A 174 58.37 -12.45 25.46
N SER A 175 58.99 -13.30 24.66
CA SER A 175 58.39 -14.03 23.51
C SER A 175 57.58 -15.28 23.91
N VAL A 176 56.55 -15.67 23.15
CA VAL A 176 56.10 -17.07 22.85
C VAL A 176 55.19 -17.09 21.59
N THR A 177 55.00 -18.28 21.01
CA THR A 177 54.70 -18.63 19.61
C THR A 177 53.24 -19.06 19.30
N THR A 178 52.69 -18.71 18.12
CA THR A 178 51.61 -19.42 17.34
C THR A 178 50.20 -19.63 17.92
N PRO A 179 49.16 -20.06 17.14
CA PRO A 179 48.83 -19.74 15.74
C PRO A 179 47.32 -19.39 15.49
N VAL A 180 47.03 -19.03 14.23
CA VAL A 180 45.74 -18.90 13.53
C VAL A 180 44.58 -19.81 13.99
N SER A 181 43.39 -19.22 14.17
CA SER A 181 42.11 -19.66 13.54
C SER A 181 40.91 -18.78 13.92
N THR A 182 40.34 -18.02 12.98
CA THR A 182 38.89 -17.75 12.96
C THR A 182 38.40 -17.43 11.54
N SER A 183 37.26 -18.02 11.17
CA SER A 183 36.72 -18.06 9.81
C SER A 183 35.77 -16.90 9.49
N HIS A 184 35.75 -16.51 8.22
CA HIS A 184 34.65 -15.90 7.45
C HIS A 184 33.57 -15.05 8.15
N THR A 185 33.44 -13.79 7.71
CA THR A 185 32.18 -13.32 7.08
C THR A 185 32.43 -12.04 6.27
N LEU A 186 32.22 -12.10 4.95
CA LEU A 186 32.20 -10.92 4.08
C LEU A 186 30.81 -10.28 4.16
N ASN A 187 30.73 -9.03 4.62
CA ASN A 187 29.47 -8.28 4.67
C ASN A 187 29.21 -7.60 3.30
N PRO A 188 28.12 -7.92 2.57
CA PRO A 188 27.92 -7.43 1.19
C PRO A 188 27.61 -5.93 1.05
N TYR A 189 27.34 -5.23 2.15
CA TYR A 189 26.84 -3.85 2.14
C TYR A 189 27.92 -2.81 2.48
N LYS A 190 29.01 -2.77 1.70
CA LYS A 190 29.98 -1.67 1.75
C LYS A 190 30.04 -0.94 0.40
N PRO A 191 29.36 0.22 0.24
CA PRO A 191 29.54 1.06 -0.95
C PRO A 191 30.96 1.62 -1.00
N SER A 192 31.58 1.58 -2.19
CA SER A 192 32.90 2.14 -2.44
C SER A 192 32.87 3.67 -2.45
N PRO A 193 33.91 4.37 -1.96
CA PRO A 193 33.99 5.83 -2.07
C PRO A 193 34.23 6.25 -3.53
N PRO A 194 33.73 7.44 -3.96
CA PRO A 194 33.90 7.92 -5.33
C PRO A 194 35.35 8.31 -5.63
N THR A 195 35.83 7.92 -6.81
CA THR A 195 37.16 8.26 -7.31
C THR A 195 37.19 9.71 -7.78
N LEU A 196 38.10 10.52 -7.21
CA LEU A 196 38.31 11.91 -7.60
C LEU A 196 39.28 11.93 -8.79
N HIS A 197 38.80 12.28 -9.98
CA HIS A 197 39.66 12.62 -11.11
C HIS A 197 40.19 14.05 -10.95
N GLN A 198 41.51 14.21 -11.13
CA GLN A 198 42.15 15.49 -11.44
C GLN A 198 42.03 15.79 -12.94
#